data_AF-A0AA39YQI1-F1
#
_entry.id   AF-A0AA39YQI1-F1
#
_cell.length_a   1.000
_cell.length_b   1.000
_cell.length_c   1.000
_cell.angle_alpha   90.00
_cell.angle_beta   90.00
_cell.angle_gamma   90.00
#
_symmetry.space_group_name_H-M   'P 1'
#
loop_
_entity.id
_entity.type
_entity.pdbx_description
1 polymer ?
#
loop_
_entity_poly.entity_id
_entity_poly.type
_entity_poly.pdbx_seq_one_letter_code
_entity_poly.pdbx_strand_id
1 'polypeptide(L)'
;MTFLATVKWDVLESISSRLRNGVPCDFSEKYSIGHFNMVRRIAFADGISWIARLRLPQLKAGFGDREVLDVASILKVEIAGMKFLKAKISLPVPEVHSYSVDPTNDVGAPYILVVKYRT
;
A
#
# COMPACT_ATOMS: atom_id res chain seq x y z
N MET A 1 -11.13 -14.26 11.82
CA MET A 1 -9.80 -14.25 11.17
C MET A 1 -9.31 -12.82 11.10
N THR A 2 -8.04 -12.56 11.41
CA THR A 2 -7.44 -11.22 11.33
C THR A 2 -7.12 -10.88 9.88
N PHE A 3 -7.30 -9.62 9.45
CA PHE A 3 -7.00 -9.17 8.08
C PHE A 3 -5.55 -9.48 7.64
N LEU A 4 -4.59 -9.50 8.58
CA LEU A 4 -3.21 -9.91 8.31
C LEU A 4 -3.09 -11.31 7.73
N ALA A 5 -3.95 -12.23 8.16
CA ALA A 5 -3.94 -13.63 7.72
C ALA A 5 -4.60 -13.82 6.35
N THR A 6 -5.38 -12.84 5.86
CA THR A 6 -6.04 -12.93 4.56
C THR A 6 -5.18 -12.38 3.41
N VAL A 7 -4.16 -11.58 3.74
CA VAL A 7 -3.22 -11.01 2.77
C VAL A 7 -2.18 -12.05 2.37
N LYS A 8 -1.99 -12.24 1.07
CA LYS A 8 -0.95 -13.11 0.50
C LYS A 8 0.37 -12.33 0.39
N TRP A 9 1.13 -12.38 1.48
CA TRP A 9 2.37 -11.62 1.65
C TRP A 9 3.48 -12.05 0.68
N ASP A 10 3.57 -13.34 0.40
CA ASP A 10 4.47 -13.96 -0.57
C ASP A 10 4.27 -13.39 -1.98
N VAL A 11 3.01 -13.20 -2.39
CA VAL A 11 2.67 -12.58 -3.68
C VAL A 11 3.14 -11.12 -3.71
N LEU A 12 2.88 -10.37 -2.64
CA LEU A 12 3.27 -8.95 -2.57
C LEU A 12 4.79 -8.78 -2.48
N GLU A 13 5.50 -9.72 -1.87
CA GLU A 13 6.95 -9.82 -1.83
C GLU A 13 7.53 -10.06 -3.23
N SER A 14 6.99 -11.05 -3.95
CA SER A 14 7.38 -11.36 -5.33
C SER A 14 7.17 -10.16 -6.27
N ILE A 15 6.03 -9.47 -6.14
CA ILE A 15 5.76 -8.23 -6.88
C ILE A 15 6.83 -7.17 -6.56
N SER A 16 7.12 -6.98 -5.27
CA SER A 16 8.06 -5.96 -4.80
C SER A 16 9.49 -6.24 -5.28
N SER A 17 9.95 -7.48 -5.17
CA SER A 17 11.25 -7.92 -5.65
C SER A 17 11.37 -7.73 -7.17
N ARG A 18 10.36 -8.16 -7.93
CA ARG A 18 10.33 -7.98 -9.39
C ARG A 18 10.41 -6.51 -9.80
N LEU A 19 9.70 -5.62 -9.10
CA LEU A 19 9.76 -4.18 -9.34
C LEU A 19 11.14 -3.57 -9.00
N ARG A 20 11.96 -4.25 -8.20
CA ARG A 20 13.36 -3.91 -7.94
C ARG A 20 14.33 -4.84 -8.65
N ASN A 21 14.04 -5.27 -9.87
CA ASN A 21 14.94 -6.09 -10.70
C ASN A 21 15.39 -7.40 -10.02
N GLY A 22 14.52 -8.00 -9.22
CA GLY A 22 14.80 -9.27 -8.53
C GLY A 22 15.58 -9.11 -7.22
N VAL A 23 15.78 -7.90 -6.70
CA VAL A 23 16.38 -7.71 -5.37
C VAL A 23 15.49 -8.38 -4.32
N PRO A 24 16.01 -9.29 -3.47
CA PRO A 24 15.23 -9.91 -2.41
C PRO A 24 14.73 -8.87 -1.40
N CYS A 25 13.55 -9.12 -0.83
CA CYS A 25 12.96 -8.23 0.16
C CYS A 25 12.09 -8.98 1.15
N ASP A 26 11.99 -8.45 2.37
CA ASP A 26 11.16 -9.01 3.43
C ASP A 26 10.23 -7.94 4.03
N PHE A 27 9.11 -8.39 4.59
CA PHE A 27 8.22 -7.53 5.35
C PHE A 27 8.59 -7.50 6.84
N SER A 28 8.69 -6.29 7.40
CA SER A 28 8.90 -6.13 8.85
C SER A 28 7.77 -6.78 9.65
N GLU A 29 8.06 -7.47 10.74
CA GLU A 29 7.03 -7.98 11.67
C GLU A 29 6.16 -6.86 12.24
N LYS A 30 6.72 -5.65 12.39
CA LYS A 30 5.98 -4.48 12.88
C LYS A 30 5.11 -3.91 11.76
N TYR A 31 3.85 -3.68 12.10
CA TYR A 31 2.88 -3.00 11.26
C TYR A 31 2.09 -1.97 12.08
N SER A 32 1.51 -0.99 11.39
CA SER A 32 0.60 -0.02 11.98
C SER A 32 -0.78 -0.18 11.35
N ILE A 33 -1.84 -0.06 12.16
CA ILE A 33 -3.23 -0.08 11.69
C ILE A 33 -3.84 1.27 11.98
N GLY A 34 -4.31 1.95 10.95
CA GLY A 34 -5.16 3.13 11.05
C GLY A 34 -6.63 2.78 10.82
N HIS A 35 -7.48 3.80 10.69
CA HIS A 35 -8.91 3.63 10.47
C HIS A 35 -9.25 2.88 9.16
N PHE A 36 -8.48 3.16 8.11
CA PHE A 36 -8.76 2.67 6.76
C PHE A 36 -7.68 1.76 6.17
N ASN A 37 -6.46 1.86 6.70
CA ASN A 37 -5.30 1.23 6.10
C ASN A 37 -4.47 0.52 7.16
N MET A 38 -3.92 -0.63 6.77
CA MET A 38 -2.78 -1.25 7.43
C MET A 38 -1.51 -0.88 6.68
N VAL A 39 -0.43 -0.61 7.41
CA VAL A 39 0.83 -0.14 6.86
C VAL A 39 1.96 -1.04 7.34
N ARG A 40 2.75 -1.57 6.41
CA ARG A 40 3.88 -2.46 6.70
C ARG A 40 5.11 -2.05 5.90
N ARG A 41 6.29 -2.10 6.53
CA ARG A 41 7.56 -1.79 5.85
C ARG A 41 8.05 -3.01 5.06
N ILE A 42 8.55 -2.75 3.85
CA ILE A 42 9.31 -3.69 3.03
C ILE A 42 10.78 -3.28 3.09
N ALA A 43 11.67 -4.21 3.43
CA ALA A 43 13.10 -4.00 3.48
C ALA A 43 13.76 -4.80 2.36
N PHE A 44 14.48 -4.11 1.47
CA PHE A 44 15.24 -4.76 0.40
C PHE A 44 16.67 -5.03 0.85
N ALA A 45 17.27 -6.08 0.31
CA ALA A 45 18.67 -6.44 0.58
C ALA A 45 19.67 -5.35 0.16
N ASP A 46 19.30 -4.46 -0.77
CA ASP A 46 20.10 -3.31 -1.21
C ASP A 46 20.04 -2.10 -0.22
N GLY A 47 19.35 -2.26 0.92
CA GLY A 47 19.20 -1.22 1.94
C GLY A 47 18.09 -0.20 1.65
N ILE A 48 17.41 -0.29 0.51
CA ILE A 48 16.22 0.51 0.24
C ILE A 48 15.03 -0.04 1.03
N SER A 49 14.06 0.83 1.32
CA SER A 49 12.82 0.38 1.91
C SER A 49 11.61 1.06 1.32
N TRP A 50 10.53 0.28 1.23
CA TRP A 50 9.21 0.73 0.81
C TRP A 50 8.21 0.57 1.94
N ILE A 51 7.03 1.13 1.71
CA ILE A 51 5.86 0.98 2.53
C ILE A 51 4.78 0.32 1.67
N ALA A 52 4.21 -0.78 2.18
CA ALA A 52 2.96 -1.33 1.69
C ALA A 52 1.81 -0.75 2.52
N ARG A 53 0.89 -0.06 1.85
CA ARG A 53 -0.38 0.41 2.43
C ARG A 53 -1.49 -0.46 1.88
N LEU A 54 -2.10 -1.26 2.73
CA LEU A 54 -3.20 -2.16 2.37
C LEU A 54 -4.52 -1.60 2.91
N ARG A 55 -5.54 -1.60 2.07
CA ARG A 55 -6.86 -1.14 2.45
C ARG A 55 -7.54 -2.17 3.32
N LEU A 56 -8.00 -1.75 4.51
CA LEU A 56 -8.80 -2.59 5.40
C LEU A 56 -10.21 -2.78 4.83
N PRO A 57 -10.82 -3.97 5.01
CA PRO A 57 -12.22 -4.17 4.68
C PRO A 57 -13.09 -3.24 5.51
N GLN A 58 -14.17 -2.72 4.92
CA GLN A 58 -15.13 -1.91 5.65
C GLN A 58 -15.77 -2.74 6.76
N LEU A 59 -15.61 -2.28 8.01
CA LEU A 59 -16.35 -2.84 9.14
C LEU A 59 -17.80 -2.38 9.01
N LYS A 60 -18.71 -3.31 8.71
CA LYS A 60 -20.17 -3.06 8.60
C LYS A 60 -20.83 -2.58 9.91
N ALA A 61 -20.06 -2.32 10.97
CA ALA A 61 -20.57 -2.04 12.30
C ALA A 61 -20.59 -0.53 12.61
N GLY A 62 -21.77 0.07 12.42
CA GLY A 62 -22.29 1.12 13.31
C GLY A 62 -21.86 2.58 13.12
N PHE A 63 -20.78 2.85 12.39
CA PHE A 63 -20.43 4.23 12.02
C PHE A 63 -20.67 4.37 10.53
N GLY A 64 -21.76 5.08 10.16
CA GLY A 64 -22.21 5.22 8.77
C GLY A 64 -21.08 5.53 7.80
N ASP A 65 -21.23 5.10 6.54
CA ASP A 65 -20.24 5.28 5.47
C ASP A 65 -19.74 6.73 5.44
N ARG A 66 -18.59 6.98 6.08
CA ARG A 66 -17.94 8.30 6.11
C ARG A 66 -17.30 8.62 4.77
N GLU A 67 -17.18 7.63 3.90
CA GLU A 67 -16.61 7.75 2.57
C GLU A 67 -17.74 7.93 1.55
N VAL A 68 -17.77 9.10 0.92
CA VAL A 68 -18.75 9.45 -0.13
C VAL A 68 -18.47 8.70 -1.44
N LEU A 69 -17.22 8.30 -1.65
CA LEU A 69 -16.76 7.56 -2.82
C LEU A 69 -16.53 6.09 -2.47
N ASP A 70 -16.64 5.21 -3.46
CA ASP A 70 -16.20 3.84 -3.30
C ASP A 70 -14.67 3.76 -3.09
N VAL A 71 -14.23 2.68 -2.45
CA VAL A 71 -12.82 2.45 -2.11
C VAL A 71 -11.90 2.58 -3.32
N ALA A 72 -12.29 2.07 -4.48
CA ALA A 72 -11.44 2.11 -5.67
C ALA A 72 -11.29 3.55 -6.18
N SER A 73 -12.36 4.35 -6.15
CA SER A 73 -12.32 5.77 -6.48
C SER A 73 -11.42 6.57 -5.52
N ILE A 74 -11.47 6.30 -4.22
CA ILE A 74 -10.60 6.95 -3.23
C ILE A 74 -9.13 6.66 -3.52
N LEU A 75 -8.77 5.39 -3.72
CA LEU A 75 -7.39 5.01 -4.02
C LEU A 75 -6.92 5.66 -5.33
N LYS A 76 -7.77 5.70 -6.37
CA LYS A 76 -7.44 6.36 -7.64
C LYS A 76 -7.15 7.85 -7.45
N VAL A 77 -7.97 8.56 -6.67
CA VAL A 77 -7.77 9.98 -6.35
C VAL A 77 -6.45 10.17 -5.58
N GLU A 78 -6.16 9.31 -4.61
CA GLU A 78 -4.92 9.37 -3.84
C GLU A 78 -3.68 9.22 -4.75
N ILE A 79 -3.71 8.24 -5.65
CA ILE A 79 -2.62 8.00 -6.61
C ILE A 79 -2.48 9.15 -7.60
N ALA A 80 -3.60 9.64 -8.13
CA ALA A 80 -3.61 10.78 -9.05
C ALA A 80 -3.04 12.03 -8.39
N GLY A 81 -3.41 12.29 -7.13
CA GLY A 81 -2.88 13.39 -6.33
C GLY A 81 -1.36 13.30 -6.15
N MET A 82 -0.83 12.13 -5.76
CA MET A 82 0.62 11.93 -5.62
C MET A 82 1.36 12.16 -6.95
N LYS A 83 0.83 11.63 -8.06
CA LYS A 83 1.42 11.84 -9.40
C LYS A 83 1.39 13.31 -9.81
N PHE A 84 0.26 13.99 -9.58
CA PHE A 84 0.11 15.40 -9.90
C PHE A 84 1.08 16.28 -9.09
N LEU A 85 1.15 16.09 -7.77
CA LEU A 85 2.05 16.85 -6.92
C LEU A 85 3.51 16.62 -7.32
N LYS A 86 3.94 15.36 -7.54
CA LYS A 86 5.29 15.04 -8.01
C LYS A 86 5.66 15.79 -9.30
N ALA A 87 4.69 16.04 -10.19
CA ALA A 87 4.89 16.76 -11.44
C ALA A 87 4.88 18.30 -11.29
N LYS A 88 4.42 18.83 -10.16
CA LYS A 88 4.15 20.27 -9.97
C LYS A 88 4.97 20.93 -8.89
N ILE A 89 5.45 20.19 -7.89
CA ILE A 89 6.19 20.75 -6.76
C ILE A 89 7.57 20.10 -6.62
N SER A 90 8.53 20.84 -6.08
CA SER A 90 9.89 20.36 -5.80
C SER A 90 10.02 19.60 -4.47
N LEU A 91 8.99 19.66 -3.61
CA LEU A 91 8.97 18.93 -2.35
C LEU A 91 8.94 17.41 -2.60
N PRO A 92 9.61 16.60 -1.76
CA PRO A 92 9.58 15.15 -1.90
C PRO A 92 8.15 14.59 -1.72
N VAL A 93 7.57 14.05 -2.80
CA VAL A 93 6.29 13.34 -2.78
C VAL A 93 6.55 11.84 -2.91
N PRO A 94 5.91 10.99 -2.08
CA PRO A 94 6.05 9.53 -2.18
C PRO A 94 5.85 9.03 -3.60
N GLU A 95 6.89 8.39 -4.12
CA GLU A 95 6.82 7.69 -5.39
C GLU A 95 6.02 6.39 -5.23
N VAL A 96 5.01 6.23 -6.07
CA VAL A 96 4.21 5.00 -6.18
C VAL A 96 4.89 4.03 -7.15
N HIS A 97 5.28 2.87 -6.65
CA HIS A 97 5.91 1.81 -7.44
C HIS A 97 4.87 0.86 -8.05
N SER A 98 3.82 0.52 -7.31
CA SER A 98 2.71 -0.31 -7.80
C SER A 98 1.47 -0.09 -6.94
N TYR A 99 0.31 -0.39 -7.49
CA TYR A 99 -0.95 -0.37 -6.77
C TYR A 99 -1.95 -1.33 -7.40
N SER A 100 -2.91 -1.77 -6.61
CA SER A 100 -4.16 -2.38 -7.10
C SER A 100 -5.33 -1.82 -6.30
N VAL A 101 -6.39 -1.45 -7.01
CA VAL A 101 -7.66 -1.02 -6.40
C VAL A 101 -8.69 -2.14 -6.33
N ASP A 102 -8.42 -3.26 -7.01
CA ASP A 102 -9.31 -4.41 -7.07
C ASP A 102 -9.14 -5.25 -5.80
N PRO A 103 -10.18 -5.47 -4.97
CA PRO A 103 -10.07 -6.30 -3.78
C PRO A 103 -9.84 -7.80 -4.08
N THR A 104 -10.11 -8.25 -5.31
CA THR A 104 -9.97 -9.64 -5.74
C THR A 104 -8.62 -9.96 -6.37
N ASN A 105 -7.71 -8.99 -6.41
CA ASN A 105 -6.37 -9.19 -6.95
C ASN A 105 -5.58 -10.28 -6.19
N ASP A 106 -4.50 -10.76 -6.80
CA ASP A 106 -3.71 -11.90 -6.28
C ASP A 106 -3.17 -11.72 -4.86
N VAL A 107 -3.05 -10.48 -4.35
CA VAL A 107 -2.62 -10.16 -2.98
C VAL A 107 -3.76 -10.35 -1.96
N GLY A 108 -5.01 -10.34 -2.40
CA GLY A 108 -6.20 -10.48 -1.56
C GLY A 108 -6.65 -9.20 -0.86
N ALA A 109 -6.09 -8.05 -1.23
CA ALA A 109 -6.51 -6.73 -0.75
C ALA A 109 -6.05 -5.60 -1.69
N PRO A 110 -6.79 -4.48 -1.79
CA PRO A 110 -6.30 -3.29 -2.47
C PRO A 110 -5.05 -2.76 -1.76
N TYR A 111 -4.06 -2.31 -2.53
CA TYR A 111 -2.78 -1.88 -1.99
C TYR A 111 -2.14 -0.74 -2.78
N ILE A 112 -1.22 -0.03 -2.12
CA ILE A 112 -0.28 0.91 -2.73
C ILE A 112 1.12 0.62 -2.16
N LEU A 113 2.09 0.41 -3.05
CA LEU A 113 3.52 0.33 -2.72
C LEU A 113 4.17 1.67 -2.99
N VAL A 114 4.77 2.27 -1.97
CA VAL A 114 5.45 3.57 -2.07
C VAL A 114 6.84 3.54 -1.46
N VAL A 115 7.73 4.40 -1.93
CA VAL A 115 9.05 4.58 -1.31
C VAL A 115 8.93 5.05 0.15
N LYS A 116 9.79 4.54 1.04
CA LYS A 116 9.96 5.09 2.39
C LYS A 116 11.08 6.13 2.36
N TYR A 117 10.77 7.39 2.65
CA TYR A 117 11.80 8.39 2.94
C TYR A 117 12.33 8.22 4.36
N ARG A 118 13.62 8.46 4.57
CA ARG A 118 14.21 8.57 5.91
C ARG A 118 13.67 9.85 6.54
N THR A 119 12.94 9.71 7.64
CA THR A 119 12.68 10.76 8.63
C THR A 119 13.68 10.62 9.75
#